data_AF-A0A2K4FRF0-F1
#
_entry.id   AF-A0A2K4FRF0-F1
#
_cell.length_a   1.000
_cell.length_b   1.000
_cell.length_c   1.000
_cell.angle_alpha   90.00
_cell.angle_beta   90.00
_cell.angle_gamma   90.00
#
_symmetry.space_group_name_H-M   'P 1'
#
loop_
_entity.id
_entity.type
_entity.pdbx_description
1 polymer ?
#
loop_
_entity_poly.entity_id
_entity_poly.type
_entity_poly.pdbx_seq_one_letter_code
_entity_poly.pdbx_strand_id
1 'polypeptide(L)'
;MPATLAVRDEAHCVLEVPAGLYSANPEPFTVTLCFQQCLHRPQVPVNMQGRWSGNDRPCLELVSCGSRPAYLNERDRADASLRAAARSPILFNRRLTVQLHYLSPLNGAFEVLDRDVVIVPGMDLELQFNCPWSGLAMVRVQVLGRFEDQGRFLCHFRVLDKPSSTAVALMLLCQRRHFSFDSLPVALRKSPAIDRLIHVAIIEGTGTMDDLLTCRLAANRHYGRLEDVQDPRVLWDEWDPYAIQVCARLGNKCVGAGRVVVNSGYRERCEIEMSTPLPQWLWAAGFVEMSRVAILPEYAGHHVMLALLRELGRITLHLQSRYIVLDAIDILVPIYTRLGAQCLPISKKHPYSGETVRVMYFDVGRLLSRLDWHLPQWLFVFGPTIGHSVHRQHISQLAAQFRVSATGIRVKRGIARALKKLMG
;
A
#
# COMPACT_ATOMS: atom_id res chain seq x y z
N MET A 1 10.92 49.17 4.05
CA MET A 1 12.20 48.49 4.32
C MET A 1 11.89 47.26 5.15
N PRO A 2 12.52 46.09 4.90
CA PRO A 2 12.34 44.94 5.78
C PRO A 2 12.66 45.33 7.22
N ALA A 3 11.74 45.06 8.14
CA ALA A 3 11.95 45.28 9.57
C ALA A 3 12.59 44.03 10.16
N THR A 4 13.59 44.16 11.02
CA THR A 4 14.22 43.01 11.68
C THR A 4 13.59 42.81 13.04
N LEU A 5 12.99 41.64 13.27
CA LEU A 5 12.59 41.23 14.61
C LEU A 5 13.84 40.75 15.35
N ALA A 6 14.27 41.53 16.34
CA ALA A 6 15.35 41.18 17.24
C ALA A 6 14.78 40.62 18.56
N VAL A 7 15.39 39.54 19.06
CA VAL A 7 15.13 39.01 20.40
C VAL A 7 16.47 39.01 21.10
N ARG A 8 16.58 39.72 22.24
CA ARG A 8 17.87 39.89 22.97
C ARG A 8 19.01 40.39 22.07
N ASP A 9 18.72 41.38 21.25
CA ASP A 9 19.69 42.05 20.34
C ASP A 9 20.28 41.17 19.23
N GLU A 10 19.78 39.94 19.04
CA GLU A 10 20.06 39.11 17.88
C GLU A 10 18.93 39.18 16.85
N ALA A 11 19.26 39.32 15.57
CA ALA A 11 18.31 39.28 14.48
C ALA A 11 17.83 37.84 14.24
N HIS A 12 16.56 37.55 14.55
CA HIS A 12 15.99 36.20 14.40
C HIS A 12 15.05 36.06 13.21
N CYS A 13 14.40 37.15 12.79
CA CYS A 13 13.44 37.13 11.68
C CYS A 13 13.49 38.45 10.91
N VAL A 14 13.46 38.35 9.58
CA VAL A 14 13.16 39.48 8.70
C VAL A 14 11.66 39.52 8.51
N LEU A 15 11.06 40.68 8.74
CA LEU A 15 9.65 40.96 8.60
C LEU A 15 9.49 41.87 7.38
N GLU A 16 8.90 41.33 6.31
CA GLU A 16 8.61 42.09 5.10
C GLU A 16 7.16 42.58 5.14
N VAL A 17 7.01 43.90 5.13
CA VAL A 17 5.73 44.60 5.06
C VAL A 17 5.60 45.21 3.67
N PRO A 18 4.43 45.11 3.00
CA PRO A 18 4.22 45.74 1.71
C PRO A 18 4.52 47.24 1.73
N ALA A 19 5.04 47.77 0.62
CA ALA A 19 5.34 49.20 0.50
C ALA A 19 4.09 50.05 0.78
N GLY A 20 4.23 51.11 1.59
CA GLY A 20 3.12 52.00 1.98
C GLY A 20 2.33 51.57 3.22
N LEU A 21 2.59 50.39 3.80
CA LEU A 21 1.89 49.87 4.99
C LEU A 21 2.70 49.97 6.29
N TYR A 22 3.70 50.85 6.32
CA TYR A 22 4.62 51.02 7.46
C TYR A 22 4.13 52.02 8.51
N SER A 23 3.04 52.75 8.22
CA SER A 23 2.37 53.68 9.14
C SER A 23 0.97 53.15 9.46
N ALA A 24 0.42 53.59 10.60
CA ALA A 24 -0.84 53.14 11.20
C ALA A 24 -1.99 52.94 10.19
N ASN A 25 -2.04 51.75 9.58
CA ASN A 25 -3.15 51.29 8.78
C ASN A 25 -4.06 50.45 9.68
N PRO A 26 -5.34 50.85 9.88
CA PRO A 26 -6.29 50.06 10.66
C PRO A 26 -6.70 48.76 9.97
N GLU A 27 -6.54 48.64 8.65
CA GLU A 27 -6.91 47.44 7.91
C GLU A 27 -5.85 46.34 8.03
N PRO A 28 -6.26 45.07 8.19
CA PRO A 28 -5.34 43.93 8.17
C PRO A 28 -4.63 43.78 6.82
N PHE A 29 -3.34 43.45 6.85
CA PHE A 29 -2.54 43.19 5.66
C PHE A 29 -1.62 41.98 5.82
N THR A 30 -1.22 41.37 4.71
CA THR A 30 -0.30 40.23 4.74
C THR A 30 1.12 40.69 5.08
N VAL A 31 1.69 40.08 6.13
CA VAL A 31 3.06 40.23 6.59
C VAL A 31 3.81 38.95 6.31
N THR A 32 5.01 39.06 5.75
CA THR A 32 5.85 37.91 5.44
C THR A 32 6.99 37.80 6.46
N LEU A 33 7.07 36.67 7.14
CA LEU A 33 8.11 36.37 8.13
C LEU A 33 9.15 35.42 7.54
N CYS A 34 10.39 35.91 7.42
CA CYS A 34 11.56 35.16 6.96
C CYS A 34 12.51 34.94 8.14
N PHE A 35 12.41 33.79 8.81
CA PHE A 35 13.25 33.47 9.96
C PHE A 35 14.73 33.29 9.56
N GLN A 36 15.63 34.08 10.16
CA GLN A 36 17.07 34.09 9.82
C GLN A 36 17.82 32.89 10.41
N GLN A 37 17.51 32.53 11.67
CA GLN A 37 18.10 31.37 12.35
C GLN A 37 17.33 30.07 12.05
N CYS A 38 16.83 29.92 10.82
CA CYS A 38 16.15 28.70 10.38
C CYS A 38 17.06 27.47 10.47
N LEU A 39 16.49 26.35 10.90
CA LEU A 39 17.12 25.02 10.87
C LEU A 39 17.25 24.43 9.43
N HIS A 40 16.87 25.16 8.35
CA HIS A 40 16.84 24.64 6.97
C HIS A 40 17.33 25.61 5.89
N ARG A 41 17.70 25.02 4.74
CA ARG A 41 17.89 25.69 3.44
C ARG A 41 17.03 24.98 2.36
N PRO A 42 16.32 25.73 1.50
CA PRO A 42 16.15 27.18 1.52
C PRO A 42 15.21 27.64 2.64
N GLN A 43 15.43 28.85 3.15
CA GLN A 43 14.46 29.53 4.02
C GLN A 43 13.15 29.66 3.27
N VAL A 44 12.03 29.44 3.96
CA VAL A 44 10.72 29.69 3.37
C VAL A 44 9.93 30.63 4.26
N PRO A 45 9.43 31.73 3.66
CA PRO A 45 8.62 32.68 4.38
C PRO A 45 7.31 32.11 4.90
N VAL A 46 6.84 32.68 6.01
CA VAL A 46 5.52 32.43 6.59
C VAL A 46 4.67 33.69 6.42
N ASN A 47 3.50 33.55 5.81
CA ASN A 47 2.59 34.68 5.60
C ASN A 47 1.55 34.71 6.73
N MET A 48 1.43 35.86 7.39
CA MET A 48 0.46 36.10 8.46
C MET A 48 -0.35 37.37 8.16
N GLN A 49 -1.54 37.48 8.73
CA GLN A 49 -2.26 38.75 8.73
C GLN A 49 -1.72 39.62 9.87
N GLY A 50 -1.40 40.88 9.60
CA GLY A 50 -0.93 41.85 10.58
C GLY A 50 -1.83 43.08 10.58
N ARG A 51 -1.95 43.74 11.73
CA ARG A 51 -2.58 45.06 11.86
C ARG A 51 -1.74 45.94 12.77
N TRP A 52 -1.67 47.24 12.47
CA TRP A 52 -1.05 48.18 13.39
C TRP A 52 -2.02 48.48 14.53
N SER A 53 -1.52 48.46 15.76
CA SER A 53 -2.28 48.81 16.96
C SER A 53 -1.44 49.67 17.91
N GLY A 54 -2.11 50.32 18.86
CA GLY A 54 -1.47 51.19 19.85
C GLY A 54 -1.36 52.65 19.39
N ASN A 55 -1.94 53.57 20.17
CA ASN A 55 -1.92 55.01 19.88
C ASN A 55 -0.56 55.66 20.21
N ASP A 56 0.07 55.29 21.34
CA ASP A 56 1.31 55.94 21.83
C ASP A 56 2.60 55.20 21.43
N ARG A 57 2.50 53.90 21.12
CA ARG A 57 3.60 53.07 20.60
C ARG A 57 3.04 52.13 19.54
N PRO A 58 3.24 52.41 18.24
CA PRO A 58 2.73 51.56 17.18
C PRO A 58 3.36 50.17 17.29
N CYS A 59 2.53 49.16 17.52
CA CYS A 59 2.93 47.76 17.51
C CYS A 59 2.20 47.02 16.39
N LEU A 60 2.92 46.12 15.72
CA LEU A 60 2.34 45.26 14.71
C LEU A 60 1.79 44.01 15.38
N GLU A 61 0.47 43.90 15.47
CA GLU A 61 -0.20 42.70 15.96
C GLU A 61 -0.34 41.69 14.83
N LEU A 62 0.21 40.49 15.03
CA LEU A 62 0.08 39.39 14.08
C LEU A 62 -1.09 38.49 14.49
N VAL A 63 -2.06 38.36 13.60
CA VAL A 63 -3.19 37.46 13.75
C VAL A 63 -2.72 36.05 13.44
N SER A 64 -2.65 35.22 14.47
CA SER A 64 -2.22 33.84 14.31
C SER A 64 -3.31 32.95 13.67
N CYS A 65 -4.59 33.28 13.81
CA CYS A 65 -5.72 32.54 13.19
C CYS A 65 -6.22 33.21 11.90
N GLY A 66 -6.02 32.54 10.76
CA GLY A 66 -6.45 33.01 9.44
C GLY A 66 -7.65 32.24 8.89
N SER A 67 -8.01 32.56 7.64
CA SER A 67 -8.99 31.79 6.89
C SER A 67 -8.48 30.39 6.54
N ARG A 68 -9.40 29.45 6.32
CA ARG A 68 -9.07 28.12 5.84
C ARG A 68 -8.23 28.17 4.54
N PRO A 69 -7.10 27.47 4.45
CA PRO A 69 -6.28 27.47 3.24
C PRO A 69 -6.98 26.82 2.04
N ALA A 70 -6.93 27.48 0.88
CA ALA A 70 -7.60 27.02 -0.34
C ALA A 70 -7.08 25.68 -0.91
N TYR A 71 -5.86 25.27 -0.56
CA TYR A 71 -5.28 24.00 -1.02
C TYR A 71 -5.76 22.77 -0.23
N LEU A 72 -6.49 22.96 0.88
CA LEU A 72 -7.06 21.86 1.66
C LEU A 72 -8.37 21.39 1.03
N ASN A 73 -8.27 20.37 0.17
CA ASN A 73 -9.42 19.78 -0.50
C ASN A 73 -10.17 18.81 0.42
N GLU A 74 -11.49 18.70 0.27
CA GLU A 74 -12.29 17.71 1.02
C GLU A 74 -11.90 16.26 0.71
N ARG A 75 -11.42 15.97 -0.50
CA ARG A 75 -10.84 14.64 -0.81
C ARG A 75 -9.61 14.30 0.03
N ASP A 76 -8.94 15.31 0.57
CA ASP A 76 -7.73 15.16 1.39
C ASP A 76 -8.09 15.06 2.88
N ARG A 77 -9.38 15.11 3.23
CA ARG A 77 -9.88 14.91 4.59
C ARG A 77 -9.66 13.45 5.01
N ALA A 78 -9.28 13.25 6.26
CA ALA A 78 -9.06 11.91 6.79
C ALA A 78 -10.40 11.24 7.12
N ASP A 79 -10.66 10.06 6.52
CA ASP A 79 -11.87 9.27 6.77
C ASP A 79 -11.99 8.79 8.23
N ALA A 80 -10.86 8.65 8.91
CA ALA A 80 -10.74 8.30 10.32
C ALA A 80 -9.72 9.21 11.02
N SER A 81 -9.77 9.30 12.35
CA SER A 81 -8.82 10.10 13.13
C SER A 81 -7.39 9.55 13.00
N LEU A 82 -6.61 10.07 12.06
CA LEU A 82 -5.20 9.72 11.92
C LEU A 82 -4.41 10.46 12.99
N ARG A 83 -3.83 9.73 13.94
CA ARG A 83 -3.01 10.33 15.00
C ARG A 83 -1.53 10.21 14.70
N ALA A 84 -0.78 11.23 15.08
CA ALA A 84 0.68 11.22 15.04
C ALA A 84 1.23 11.81 16.34
N ALA A 85 2.50 11.53 16.62
CA ALA A 85 3.23 12.29 17.61
C ALA A 85 4.04 13.39 16.94
N ALA A 86 3.89 14.63 17.38
CA ALA A 86 4.71 15.74 16.93
C ALA A 86 5.89 15.97 17.89
N ARG A 87 7.09 16.14 17.33
CA ARG A 87 8.31 16.47 18.06
C ARG A 87 9.03 17.63 17.40
N SER A 88 9.75 18.40 18.21
CA SER A 88 10.65 19.44 17.73
C SER A 88 11.67 19.75 18.84
N PRO A 89 12.92 20.10 18.51
CA PRO A 89 13.86 20.62 19.50
C PRO A 89 13.31 21.81 20.27
N ILE A 90 12.51 22.66 19.61
CA ILE A 90 11.89 23.86 20.19
C ILE A 90 10.79 23.51 21.19
N LEU A 91 10.26 22.28 21.15
CA LEU A 91 9.33 21.77 22.15
C LEU A 91 10.03 21.25 23.41
N PHE A 92 11.35 21.46 23.56
CA PHE A 92 12.15 21.02 24.72
C PHE A 92 11.97 19.52 25.02
N ASN A 93 12.05 18.69 23.98
CA ASN A 93 11.82 17.24 24.03
C ASN A 93 10.40 16.79 24.43
N ARG A 94 9.44 17.72 24.56
CA ARG A 94 8.02 17.34 24.71
C ARG A 94 7.54 16.64 23.44
N ARG A 95 6.77 15.57 23.64
CA ARG A 95 6.11 14.81 22.57
C ARG A 95 4.64 15.16 22.63
N LEU A 96 4.13 15.80 21.60
CA LEU A 96 2.71 16.17 21.50
C LEU A 96 1.96 15.10 20.72
N THR A 97 0.72 14.88 21.06
CA THR A 97 -0.25 14.09 20.31
C THR A 97 -1.02 15.03 19.40
N VAL A 98 -0.99 14.75 18.10
CA VAL A 98 -1.73 15.50 17.10
C VAL A 98 -2.70 14.61 16.35
N GLN A 99 -3.84 15.16 15.99
CA GLN A 99 -4.85 14.51 15.15
C GLN A 99 -4.89 15.19 13.79
N LEU A 100 -4.58 14.42 12.74
CA LEU A 100 -4.61 14.87 11.36
C LEU A 100 -6.06 14.85 10.87
N HIS A 101 -6.52 15.99 10.38
CA HIS A 101 -7.84 16.14 9.77
C HIS A 101 -7.73 16.21 8.25
N TYR A 102 -6.64 16.78 7.74
CA TYR A 102 -6.31 16.83 6.33
C TYR A 102 -4.89 16.33 6.11
N LEU A 103 -4.69 15.56 5.04
CA LEU A 103 -3.36 15.07 4.68
C LEU A 103 -3.27 14.75 3.19
N SER A 104 -2.24 15.27 2.55
CA SER A 104 -1.78 14.94 1.20
C SER A 104 -0.27 14.73 1.23
N PRO A 105 0.36 14.20 0.16
CA PRO A 105 1.82 14.06 0.10
C PRO A 105 2.61 15.36 0.27
N LEU A 106 1.97 16.52 0.15
CA LEU A 106 2.64 17.83 0.16
C LEU A 106 2.21 18.74 1.31
N ASN A 107 1.02 18.53 1.87
CA ASN A 107 0.43 19.42 2.87
C ASN A 107 -0.60 18.70 3.74
N GLY A 108 -1.08 19.37 4.76
CA GLY A 108 -2.17 18.86 5.59
C GLY A 108 -2.54 19.83 6.69
N ALA A 109 -3.39 19.37 7.60
CA ALA A 109 -3.75 20.09 8.80
C ALA A 109 -3.97 19.13 9.96
N PHE A 110 -3.51 19.53 11.15
CA PHE A 110 -3.70 18.79 12.39
C PHE A 110 -4.24 19.67 13.51
N GLU A 111 -4.91 19.03 14.46
CA GLU A 111 -5.27 19.56 15.76
C GLU A 111 -4.26 19.08 16.81
N VAL A 112 -3.87 19.93 17.75
CA VAL A 112 -3.05 19.54 18.90
C VAL A 112 -3.98 19.12 20.03
N LEU A 113 -3.82 17.89 20.53
CA LEU A 113 -4.72 17.34 21.56
C LEU A 113 -4.24 17.65 22.99
N ASP A 114 -2.93 17.88 23.15
CA ASP A 114 -2.34 18.23 24.43
C ASP A 114 -2.72 19.66 24.82
N ARG A 115 -3.27 19.79 26.03
CA ARG A 115 -3.61 21.09 26.61
C ARG A 115 -2.32 21.86 26.92
N ASP A 116 -2.39 23.18 26.83
CA ASP A 116 -1.32 24.13 27.21
C ASP A 116 -0.11 24.22 26.29
N VAL A 117 -0.17 23.70 25.06
CA VAL A 117 0.91 23.87 24.06
C VAL A 117 0.41 24.61 22.83
N VAL A 118 1.01 25.78 22.59
CA VAL A 118 0.74 26.59 21.40
C VAL A 118 1.79 26.27 20.33
N ILE A 119 1.33 25.79 19.18
CA ILE A 119 2.14 25.65 17.98
C ILE A 119 2.02 26.96 17.18
N VAL A 120 3.17 27.56 16.87
CA VAL A 120 3.21 28.84 16.15
C VAL A 120 3.60 28.63 14.69
N PRO A 121 3.15 29.53 13.77
CA PRO A 121 3.58 29.51 12.38
C PRO A 121 5.11 29.61 12.26
N GLY A 122 5.68 28.89 11.30
CA GLY A 122 7.13 28.77 11.10
C GLY A 122 7.80 27.63 11.86
N MET A 123 7.13 27.04 12.85
CA MET A 123 7.68 25.88 13.56
C MET A 123 7.80 24.66 12.66
N ASP A 124 8.95 24.00 12.74
CA ASP A 124 9.14 22.70 12.13
C ASP A 124 8.91 21.60 13.14
N LEU A 125 8.13 20.62 12.68
CA LEU A 125 7.74 19.47 13.44
C LEU A 125 8.16 18.22 12.70
N GLU A 126 8.59 17.24 13.48
CA GLU A 126 8.70 15.86 13.05
C GLU A 126 7.44 15.14 13.50
N LEU A 127 6.59 14.78 12.54
CA LEU A 127 5.42 13.96 12.77
C LEU A 127 5.81 12.48 12.67
N GLN A 128 5.54 11.74 13.74
CA GLN A 128 5.81 10.32 13.85
C GLN A 128 4.49 9.55 13.76
N PHE A 129 4.32 8.82 12.66
CA PHE A 129 3.16 7.97 12.40
C PHE A 129 3.50 6.52 12.72
N ASN A 130 2.66 5.85 13.51
CA ASN A 130 2.80 4.42 13.72
C ASN A 130 1.98 3.67 12.67
N CYS A 131 2.67 3.09 11.68
CA CYS A 131 2.03 2.34 10.60
C CYS A 131 2.15 0.83 10.88
N PRO A 132 1.04 0.09 11.07
CA PRO A 132 1.09 -1.34 11.36
C PRO A 132 1.86 -2.18 10.33
N TRP A 133 1.86 -1.76 9.06
CA TRP A 133 2.45 -2.49 7.92
C TRP A 133 3.91 -2.11 7.61
N SER A 134 4.36 -0.92 8.00
CA SER A 134 5.71 -0.43 7.66
C SER A 134 6.52 0.04 8.86
N GLY A 135 5.97 -0.05 10.06
CA GLY A 135 6.56 0.50 11.28
C GLY A 135 6.45 2.02 11.36
N LEU A 136 7.41 2.64 12.03
CA LEU A 136 7.42 4.07 12.27
C LEU A 136 7.74 4.85 11.00
N ALA A 137 6.85 5.75 10.60
CA ALA A 137 7.08 6.70 9.52
C ALA A 137 7.32 8.11 10.09
N MET A 138 8.40 8.74 9.62
CA MET A 138 8.87 10.03 10.09
C MET A 138 8.67 11.07 8.99
N VAL A 139 7.95 12.14 9.30
CA VAL A 139 7.57 13.16 8.32
C VAL A 139 7.93 14.53 8.87
N ARG A 140 8.81 15.23 8.16
CA ARG A 140 9.20 16.60 8.49
C ARG A 140 8.24 17.58 7.85
N VAL A 141 7.64 18.43 8.67
CA VAL A 141 6.64 19.43 8.25
C VAL A 141 6.97 20.80 8.82
N GLN A 142 6.51 21.84 8.13
CA GLN A 142 6.54 23.20 8.63
C GLN A 142 5.12 23.72 8.77
N VAL A 143 4.81 24.25 9.94
CA VAL A 143 3.53 24.90 10.23
C VAL A 143 3.50 26.24 9.52
N LEU A 144 2.45 26.49 8.76
CA LEU A 144 2.29 27.71 7.96
C LEU A 144 1.30 28.69 8.60
N GLY A 145 0.41 28.21 9.47
CA GLY A 145 -0.65 29.01 10.06
C GLY A 145 -1.62 28.14 10.86
N ARG A 146 -2.59 28.79 11.49
CA ARG A 146 -3.75 28.13 12.11
C ARG A 146 -5.06 28.73 11.57
N PHE A 147 -6.11 27.94 11.56
CA PHE A 147 -7.46 28.36 11.18
C PHE A 147 -8.49 27.63 12.05
N GLU A 148 -9.70 28.17 12.11
CA GLU A 148 -10.81 27.51 12.78
C GLU A 148 -11.64 26.70 11.77
N ASP A 149 -11.95 25.45 12.10
CA ASP A 149 -12.82 24.57 11.31
C ASP A 149 -13.77 23.85 12.26
N GLN A 150 -15.08 24.09 12.10
CA GLN A 150 -16.13 23.45 12.91
C GLN A 150 -15.91 23.58 14.43
N GLY A 151 -15.46 24.74 14.90
CA GLY A 151 -15.19 25.01 16.32
C GLY A 151 -13.86 24.44 16.84
N ARG A 152 -12.97 23.97 15.96
CA ARG A 152 -11.63 23.45 16.30
C ARG A 152 -10.54 24.29 15.69
N PHE A 153 -9.45 24.48 16.42
CA PHE A 153 -8.25 25.14 15.90
C PHE A 153 -7.33 24.12 15.24
N LEU A 154 -7.12 24.28 13.93
CA LEU A 154 -6.26 23.43 13.12
C LEU A 154 -5.01 24.18 12.69
N CYS A 155 -3.84 23.57 12.89
CA CYS A 155 -2.57 24.01 12.33
C CYS A 155 -2.39 23.40 10.94
N HIS A 156 -2.31 24.23 9.90
CA HIS A 156 -2.01 23.75 8.55
C HIS A 156 -0.51 23.79 8.30
N PHE A 157 -0.02 22.81 7.53
CA PHE A 157 1.40 22.59 7.32
C PHE A 157 1.70 22.18 5.88
N ARG A 158 2.98 22.30 5.52
CA ARG A 158 3.56 21.69 4.32
C ARG A 158 4.62 20.68 4.68
N VAL A 159 4.80 19.69 3.82
CA VAL A 159 5.85 18.68 3.93
C VAL A 159 7.16 19.25 3.39
N LEU A 160 8.25 19.09 4.13
CA LEU A 160 9.51 19.80 3.87
C LEU A 160 10.41 19.14 2.82
N ASP A 161 10.36 17.81 2.69
CA ASP A 161 11.30 17.07 1.84
C ASP A 161 10.67 15.87 1.11
N LYS A 162 11.36 15.41 0.07
CA LYS A 162 10.93 14.30 -0.78
C LYS A 162 10.79 12.97 -0.02
N PRO A 163 11.70 12.59 0.90
CA PRO A 163 11.51 11.41 1.74
C PRO A 163 10.22 11.47 2.57
N SER A 164 9.94 12.60 3.22
CA SER A 164 8.72 12.83 4.01
C SER A 164 7.48 12.77 3.13
N SER A 165 7.53 13.38 1.94
CA SER A 165 6.43 13.32 0.96
C SER A 165 6.16 11.89 0.49
N THR A 166 7.22 11.11 0.27
CA THR A 166 7.13 9.68 -0.07
C THR A 166 6.51 8.88 1.07
N ALA A 167 6.93 9.11 2.31
CA ALA A 167 6.39 8.43 3.48
C ALA A 167 4.89 8.71 3.64
N VAL A 168 4.46 9.97 3.48
CA VAL A 168 3.04 10.33 3.50
C VAL A 168 2.28 9.66 2.35
N ALA A 169 2.81 9.70 1.12
CA ALA A 169 2.17 9.08 -0.03
C ALA A 169 1.96 7.56 0.16
N LEU A 170 2.96 6.85 0.68
CA LEU A 170 2.86 5.41 0.97
C LEU A 170 1.88 5.12 2.12
N MET A 171 1.84 5.96 3.15
CA MET A 171 0.85 5.82 4.22
C MET A 171 -0.58 6.03 3.71
N LEU A 172 -0.82 7.07 2.91
CA LEU A 172 -2.12 7.34 2.29
C LEU A 172 -2.55 6.19 1.40
N LEU A 173 -1.63 5.64 0.60
CA LEU A 173 -1.86 4.47 -0.24
C LEU A 173 -2.30 3.23 0.55
N CYS A 174 -1.76 3.02 1.74
CA CYS A 174 -2.13 1.90 2.61
C CYS A 174 -3.44 2.10 3.38
N GLN A 175 -3.89 3.35 3.57
CA GLN A 175 -5.02 3.67 4.46
C GLN A 175 -6.27 4.16 3.74
N ARG A 176 -6.14 5.08 2.79
CA ARG A 176 -7.27 5.81 2.21
C ARG A 176 -7.87 5.10 1.04
N ARG A 177 -9.16 4.73 1.12
CA ARG A 177 -9.83 3.90 0.11
C ARG A 177 -9.65 4.41 -1.32
N HIS A 178 -9.82 5.71 -1.54
CA HIS A 178 -9.71 6.36 -2.86
C HIS A 178 -8.28 6.67 -3.32
N PHE A 179 -7.27 6.56 -2.45
CA PHE A 179 -5.89 6.87 -2.81
C PHE A 179 -5.20 5.62 -3.39
N SER A 180 -5.15 5.50 -4.72
CA SER A 180 -4.57 4.36 -5.45
C SER A 180 -3.17 4.66 -6.01
N PHE A 181 -2.60 3.74 -6.79
CA PHE A 181 -1.33 4.00 -7.48
C PHE A 181 -1.40 5.15 -8.49
N ASP A 182 -2.59 5.41 -9.05
CA ASP A 182 -2.79 6.57 -9.94
C ASP A 182 -2.64 7.91 -9.20
N SER A 183 -2.88 7.91 -7.89
CA SER A 183 -2.68 9.07 -7.02
C SER A 183 -1.20 9.31 -6.67
N LEU A 184 -0.32 8.33 -6.91
CA LEU A 184 1.09 8.47 -6.61
C LEU A 184 1.85 9.28 -7.67
N PRO A 185 2.88 10.06 -7.26
CA PRO A 185 3.87 10.58 -8.17
C PRO A 185 4.47 9.46 -9.03
N VAL A 186 4.69 9.73 -10.33
CA VAL A 186 5.21 8.74 -11.30
C VAL A 186 6.47 8.02 -10.81
N ALA A 187 7.38 8.76 -10.16
CA ALA A 187 8.63 8.23 -9.61
C ALA A 187 8.40 7.18 -8.49
N LEU A 188 7.26 7.24 -7.79
CA LEU A 188 6.92 6.31 -6.72
C LEU A 188 6.11 5.11 -7.19
N ARG A 189 5.36 5.22 -8.30
CA ARG A 189 4.50 4.13 -8.81
C ARG A 189 5.24 2.81 -8.98
N LYS A 190 6.50 2.85 -9.44
CA LYS A 190 7.34 1.65 -9.67
C LYS A 190 8.39 1.42 -8.59
N SER A 191 8.21 2.01 -7.41
CA SER A 191 9.17 1.90 -6.32
C SER A 191 9.12 0.50 -5.69
N PRO A 192 10.27 -0.16 -5.46
CA PRO A 192 10.35 -1.41 -4.67
C PRO A 192 9.81 -1.25 -3.24
N ALA A 193 9.69 -0.01 -2.75
CA ALA A 193 9.08 0.26 -1.45
C ALA A 193 7.60 -0.16 -1.40
N ILE A 194 6.86 -0.09 -2.53
CA ILE A 194 5.46 -0.51 -2.60
C ILE A 194 5.36 -2.02 -2.46
N ASP A 195 6.25 -2.78 -3.11
CA ASP A 195 6.25 -4.24 -3.06
C ASP A 195 6.36 -4.78 -1.64
N ARG A 196 7.12 -4.08 -0.78
CA ARG A 196 7.30 -4.44 0.64
C ARG A 196 6.04 -4.20 1.48
N LEU A 197 5.09 -3.39 0.99
CA LEU A 197 3.83 -3.09 1.65
C LEU A 197 2.71 -4.05 1.25
N ILE A 198 2.93 -4.85 0.21
CA ILE A 198 1.99 -5.88 -0.23
C ILE A 198 2.23 -7.13 0.60
N HIS A 199 1.21 -7.51 1.37
CA HIS A 199 1.21 -8.73 2.17
C HIS A 199 0.10 -9.66 1.67
N VAL A 200 0.38 -10.96 1.55
CA VAL A 200 -0.65 -11.95 1.24
C VAL A 200 -0.81 -12.87 2.43
N ALA A 201 -2.04 -13.06 2.88
CA ALA A 201 -2.38 -13.91 4.01
C ALA A 201 -3.51 -14.86 3.66
N ILE A 202 -3.51 -16.02 4.34
CA ILE A 202 -4.68 -16.90 4.41
C ILE A 202 -5.76 -16.21 5.24
N ILE A 203 -7.02 -16.34 4.83
CA ILE A 203 -8.17 -15.80 5.55
C ILE A 203 -8.50 -16.69 6.75
N GLU A 204 -8.55 -16.09 7.95
CA GLU A 204 -8.87 -16.79 9.20
C GLU A 204 -10.21 -16.36 9.84
N GLY A 205 -10.87 -15.32 9.31
CA GLY A 205 -12.07 -14.73 9.95
C GLY A 205 -13.12 -14.23 8.97
N THR A 206 -14.34 -14.00 9.48
CA THR A 206 -15.51 -13.59 8.68
C THR A 206 -15.37 -12.20 8.09
N GLY A 207 -14.90 -11.21 8.86
CA GLY A 207 -14.71 -9.84 8.36
C GLY A 207 -13.69 -9.74 7.21
N THR A 208 -12.65 -10.57 7.23
CA THR A 208 -11.66 -10.62 6.15
C THR A 208 -12.17 -11.40 4.92
N MET A 209 -13.17 -12.27 5.09
CA MET A 209 -13.89 -12.88 3.99
C MET A 209 -14.77 -11.87 3.25
N ASP A 210 -15.49 -11.00 3.95
CA ASP A 210 -16.32 -9.96 3.32
C ASP A 210 -15.49 -8.98 2.47
N ASP A 211 -14.31 -8.56 2.98
CA ASP A 211 -13.33 -7.76 2.24
C ASP A 211 -12.91 -8.47 0.92
N LEU A 212 -12.65 -9.78 1.01
CA LEU A 212 -12.20 -10.59 -0.12
C LEU A 212 -13.30 -10.72 -1.18
N LEU A 213 -14.53 -11.02 -0.78
CA LEU A 213 -15.68 -11.15 -1.68
C LEU A 213 -16.00 -9.80 -2.34
N THR A 214 -15.93 -8.70 -1.59
CA THR A 214 -16.07 -7.35 -2.13
C THR A 214 -14.99 -7.05 -3.17
N CYS A 215 -13.74 -7.41 -2.89
CA CYS A 215 -12.63 -7.27 -3.85
C CYS A 215 -12.88 -8.07 -5.14
N ARG A 216 -13.38 -9.30 -5.03
CA ARG A 216 -13.72 -10.15 -6.19
C ARG A 216 -14.82 -9.53 -7.03
N LEU A 217 -15.88 -9.03 -6.40
CA LEU A 217 -17.00 -8.40 -7.09
C LEU A 217 -16.53 -7.15 -7.85
N ALA A 218 -15.79 -6.26 -7.19
CA ALA A 218 -15.26 -5.04 -7.79
C ALA A 218 -14.35 -5.34 -9.00
N ALA A 219 -13.45 -6.32 -8.88
CA ALA A 219 -12.59 -6.73 -9.99
C ALA A 219 -13.38 -7.30 -11.17
N ASN A 220 -14.38 -8.15 -10.93
CA ASN A 220 -15.22 -8.71 -12.00
C ASN A 220 -16.04 -7.63 -12.70
N ARG A 221 -16.63 -6.69 -11.94
CA ARG A 221 -17.40 -5.56 -12.48
C ARG A 221 -16.57 -4.68 -13.40
N HIS A 222 -15.31 -4.43 -13.08
CA HIS A 222 -14.43 -3.67 -13.97
C HIS A 222 -14.29 -4.31 -15.36
N TYR A 223 -14.34 -5.64 -15.44
CA TYR A 223 -14.29 -6.38 -16.71
C TYR A 223 -15.68 -6.61 -17.33
N GLY A 224 -16.71 -5.86 -16.91
CA GLY A 224 -18.07 -5.98 -17.43
C GLY A 224 -18.79 -7.27 -17.01
N ARG A 225 -18.37 -7.88 -15.90
CA ARG A 225 -18.96 -9.13 -15.37
C ARG A 225 -19.69 -8.84 -14.07
N LEU A 226 -20.81 -9.54 -13.82
CA LEU A 226 -21.53 -9.48 -12.53
C LEU A 226 -22.00 -8.06 -12.15
N GLU A 227 -22.38 -7.25 -13.14
CA GLU A 227 -22.85 -5.87 -12.91
C GLU A 227 -24.09 -5.82 -12.00
N ASP A 228 -25.02 -6.76 -12.22
CA ASP A 228 -26.30 -6.84 -11.49
C ASP A 228 -26.17 -7.36 -10.04
N VAL A 229 -25.02 -7.94 -9.67
CA VAL A 229 -24.81 -8.56 -8.35
C VAL A 229 -24.58 -7.49 -7.28
N GLN A 230 -25.57 -7.22 -6.44
CA GLN A 230 -25.45 -6.19 -5.39
C GLN A 230 -24.74 -6.69 -4.13
N ASP A 231 -24.99 -7.93 -3.71
CA ASP A 231 -24.41 -8.52 -2.51
C ASP A 231 -23.17 -9.37 -2.86
N PRO A 232 -21.96 -8.99 -2.42
CA PRO A 232 -20.74 -9.77 -2.66
C PRO A 232 -20.79 -11.20 -2.11
N ARG A 233 -21.64 -11.47 -1.10
CA ARG A 233 -21.77 -12.80 -0.48
C ARG A 233 -22.30 -13.86 -1.44
N VAL A 234 -22.96 -13.46 -2.53
CA VAL A 234 -23.40 -14.36 -3.61
C VAL A 234 -22.20 -14.98 -4.35
N LEU A 235 -21.00 -14.38 -4.24
CA LEU A 235 -19.78 -14.94 -4.82
C LEU A 235 -19.17 -16.07 -4.00
N TRP A 236 -19.76 -16.40 -2.85
CA TRP A 236 -19.48 -17.63 -2.13
C TRP A 236 -20.15 -18.80 -2.85
N ASP A 237 -19.36 -19.74 -3.38
CA ASP A 237 -19.83 -20.90 -4.13
C ASP A 237 -19.63 -22.24 -3.38
N GLU A 238 -20.08 -23.33 -4.00
CA GLU A 238 -20.08 -24.67 -3.41
C GLU A 238 -18.66 -25.23 -3.14
N TRP A 239 -17.62 -24.65 -3.73
CA TRP A 239 -16.23 -25.10 -3.55
C TRP A 239 -15.48 -24.31 -2.47
N ASP A 240 -15.98 -23.14 -2.05
CA ASP A 240 -15.35 -22.35 -1.00
C ASP A 240 -15.19 -23.08 0.35
N PRO A 241 -16.09 -24.00 0.78
CA PRO A 241 -15.87 -24.83 1.97
C PRO A 241 -14.64 -25.76 1.90
N TYR A 242 -14.16 -26.07 0.70
CA TYR A 242 -13.00 -26.94 0.47
C TYR A 242 -11.75 -26.14 0.07
N ALA A 243 -11.80 -24.81 0.18
CA ALA A 243 -10.78 -23.93 -0.36
C ALA A 243 -10.03 -23.16 0.73
N ILE A 244 -8.72 -23.00 0.51
CA ILE A 244 -7.89 -22.06 1.24
C ILE A 244 -7.95 -20.73 0.51
N GLN A 245 -8.61 -19.76 1.11
CA GLN A 245 -8.76 -18.40 0.58
C GLN A 245 -7.54 -17.55 0.96
N VAL A 246 -7.07 -16.72 0.02
CA VAL A 246 -6.01 -15.74 0.29
C VAL A 246 -6.44 -14.35 -0.16
N CYS A 247 -6.07 -13.33 0.62
CA CYS A 247 -6.19 -11.91 0.22
C CYS A 247 -4.81 -11.28 0.18
N ALA A 248 -4.53 -10.55 -0.90
CA ALA A 248 -3.43 -9.61 -0.99
C ALA A 248 -3.88 -8.27 -0.43
N ARG A 249 -3.19 -7.81 0.62
CA ARG A 249 -3.43 -6.53 1.27
C ARG A 249 -2.32 -5.53 0.98
N LEU A 250 -2.72 -4.28 0.76
CA LEU A 250 -1.84 -3.12 0.76
C LEU A 250 -2.24 -2.26 1.96
N GLY A 251 -1.48 -2.41 3.06
CA GLY A 251 -1.92 -1.91 4.36
C GLY A 251 -3.27 -2.48 4.77
N ASN A 252 -4.27 -1.60 4.93
CA ASN A 252 -5.62 -2.00 5.35
C ASN A 252 -6.53 -2.43 4.18
N LYS A 253 -6.10 -2.28 2.93
CA LYS A 253 -6.94 -2.54 1.76
C LYS A 253 -6.76 -3.95 1.24
N CYS A 254 -7.83 -4.68 0.97
CA CYS A 254 -7.73 -5.88 0.12
C CYS A 254 -7.67 -5.42 -1.34
N VAL A 255 -6.53 -5.66 -2.00
CA VAL A 255 -6.25 -5.23 -3.39
C VAL A 255 -6.22 -6.40 -4.37
N GLY A 256 -6.26 -7.62 -3.85
CA GLY A 256 -6.42 -8.82 -4.65
C GLY A 256 -6.84 -10.02 -3.81
N ALA A 257 -7.33 -11.05 -4.47
CA ALA A 257 -7.83 -12.28 -3.89
C ALA A 257 -7.42 -13.47 -4.75
N GLY A 258 -7.37 -14.65 -4.13
CA GLY A 258 -7.22 -15.93 -4.82
C GLY A 258 -7.70 -17.07 -3.93
N ARG A 259 -7.88 -18.26 -4.50
CA ARG A 259 -8.13 -19.47 -3.70
C ARG A 259 -7.39 -20.68 -4.24
N VAL A 260 -7.13 -21.63 -3.34
CA VAL A 260 -6.70 -23.00 -3.66
C VAL A 260 -7.78 -23.96 -3.18
N VAL A 261 -8.47 -24.63 -4.10
CA VAL A 261 -9.45 -25.68 -3.77
C VAL A 261 -8.74 -27.02 -3.59
N VAL A 262 -8.97 -27.65 -2.45
CA VAL A 262 -8.38 -28.94 -2.09
C VAL A 262 -9.37 -30.05 -2.42
N ASN A 263 -9.22 -30.64 -3.61
CA ASN A 263 -10.13 -31.69 -4.05
C ASN A 263 -9.87 -33.04 -3.37
N SER A 264 -8.64 -33.33 -2.90
CA SER A 264 -8.27 -34.59 -2.25
C SER A 264 -8.66 -35.87 -3.04
N GLY A 265 -8.76 -35.79 -4.37
CA GLY A 265 -9.19 -36.89 -5.23
C GLY A 265 -10.71 -37.03 -5.43
N TYR A 266 -11.52 -36.19 -4.76
CA TYR A 266 -12.96 -36.10 -4.97
C TYR A 266 -13.26 -35.22 -6.19
N ARG A 267 -13.92 -35.78 -7.21
CA ARG A 267 -14.15 -35.12 -8.50
C ARG A 267 -15.10 -33.92 -8.39
N GLU A 268 -16.13 -34.07 -7.56
CA GLU A 268 -17.14 -33.06 -7.26
C GLU A 268 -16.55 -31.79 -6.62
N ARG A 269 -15.34 -31.89 -6.06
CA ARG A 269 -14.62 -30.76 -5.44
C ARG A 269 -13.73 -29.99 -6.43
N CYS A 270 -13.86 -30.22 -7.73
CA CYS A 270 -13.13 -29.50 -8.77
C CYS A 270 -14.11 -28.81 -9.73
N GLU A 271 -14.12 -27.48 -9.72
CA GLU A 271 -14.98 -26.65 -10.57
C GLU A 271 -14.72 -26.96 -12.05
N ILE A 272 -13.44 -27.13 -12.42
CA ILE A 272 -13.05 -27.41 -13.80
C ILE A 272 -13.62 -28.76 -14.26
N GLU A 273 -13.51 -29.81 -13.44
CA GLU A 273 -14.02 -31.15 -13.73
C GLU A 273 -15.53 -31.16 -13.99
N MET A 274 -16.30 -30.38 -13.21
CA MET A 274 -17.76 -30.28 -13.37
C MET A 274 -18.18 -29.70 -14.72
N SER A 275 -17.32 -28.86 -15.32
CA SER A 275 -17.55 -28.28 -16.65
C SER A 275 -16.92 -29.09 -17.78
N THR A 276 -15.79 -29.73 -17.54
CA THR A 276 -15.04 -30.48 -18.56
C THR A 276 -14.14 -31.53 -17.88
N PRO A 277 -14.25 -32.82 -18.26
CA PRO A 277 -13.46 -33.88 -17.65
C PRO A 277 -11.95 -33.63 -17.76
N LEU A 278 -11.24 -33.74 -16.64
CA LEU A 278 -9.79 -33.67 -16.59
C LEU A 278 -9.15 -35.04 -16.86
N PRO A 279 -7.94 -35.06 -17.45
CA PRO A 279 -7.21 -36.29 -17.69
C PRO A 279 -6.98 -37.14 -16.42
N GLN A 280 -7.15 -38.46 -16.55
CA GLN A 280 -6.98 -39.41 -15.43
C GLN A 280 -5.59 -39.35 -14.77
N TRP A 281 -4.55 -38.97 -15.51
CA TRP A 281 -3.20 -38.87 -14.97
C TRP A 281 -3.04 -37.73 -13.94
N LEU A 282 -3.83 -36.65 -14.05
CA LEU A 282 -3.84 -35.57 -13.04
C LEU A 282 -4.44 -36.10 -11.74
N TRP A 283 -5.58 -36.78 -11.84
CA TRP A 283 -6.26 -37.42 -10.72
C TRP A 283 -5.37 -38.45 -10.02
N ALA A 284 -4.70 -39.31 -10.80
CA ALA A 284 -3.80 -40.33 -10.26
C ALA A 284 -2.54 -39.76 -9.57
N ALA A 285 -2.13 -38.54 -9.92
CA ALA A 285 -0.95 -37.90 -9.37
C ALA A 285 -1.23 -36.90 -8.24
N GLY A 286 -2.49 -36.47 -8.10
CA GLY A 286 -2.92 -35.48 -7.13
C GLY A 286 -2.62 -34.03 -7.55
N PHE A 287 -3.63 -33.18 -7.43
CA PHE A 287 -3.54 -31.77 -7.77
C PHE A 287 -4.43 -30.92 -6.85
N VAL A 288 -4.20 -29.62 -6.85
CA VAL A 288 -5.14 -28.62 -6.32
C VAL A 288 -5.62 -27.73 -7.45
N GLU A 289 -6.80 -27.15 -7.31
CA GLU A 289 -7.31 -26.16 -8.26
C GLU A 289 -6.98 -24.76 -7.74
N MET A 290 -6.42 -23.91 -8.60
CA MET A 290 -6.27 -22.48 -8.34
C MET A 290 -7.31 -21.71 -9.12
N SER A 291 -8.19 -21.01 -8.41
CA SER A 291 -9.29 -20.27 -9.03
C SER A 291 -9.55 -18.94 -8.32
N ARG A 292 -10.48 -18.15 -8.88
CA ARG A 292 -10.93 -16.85 -8.35
C ARG A 292 -9.80 -15.86 -8.05
N VAL A 293 -8.75 -15.87 -8.88
CA VAL A 293 -7.69 -14.85 -8.83
C VAL A 293 -8.27 -13.55 -9.36
N ALA A 294 -8.40 -12.56 -8.47
CA ALA A 294 -8.99 -11.26 -8.76
C ALA A 294 -8.05 -10.17 -8.24
N ILE A 295 -7.81 -9.14 -9.03
CA ILE A 295 -6.98 -7.99 -8.65
C ILE A 295 -7.76 -6.74 -9.00
N LEU A 296 -7.79 -5.79 -8.07
CA LEU A 296 -8.40 -4.50 -8.33
C LEU A 296 -7.61 -3.76 -9.45
N PRO A 297 -8.28 -3.24 -10.49
CA PRO A 297 -7.64 -2.70 -11.69
C PRO A 297 -6.62 -1.60 -11.42
N GLU A 298 -6.91 -0.72 -10.48
CA GLU A 298 -6.04 0.38 -10.05
C GLU A 298 -4.79 -0.09 -9.29
N TYR A 299 -4.68 -1.39 -9.00
CA TYR A 299 -3.51 -2.07 -8.45
C TYR A 299 -2.89 -3.09 -9.41
N ALA A 300 -3.44 -3.25 -10.62
CA ALA A 300 -2.92 -4.16 -11.62
C ALA A 300 -1.51 -3.75 -12.09
N GLY A 301 -0.60 -4.73 -12.22
CA GLY A 301 0.78 -4.50 -12.69
C GLY A 301 1.83 -4.29 -11.59
N HIS A 302 1.45 -4.10 -10.33
CA HIS A 302 2.38 -3.82 -9.22
C HIS A 302 2.66 -5.04 -8.34
N HIS A 303 3.25 -6.08 -8.92
CA HIS A 303 3.64 -7.35 -8.25
C HIS A 303 2.56 -8.06 -7.40
N VAL A 304 1.32 -7.57 -7.31
CA VAL A 304 0.19 -8.19 -6.59
C VAL A 304 -0.06 -9.60 -7.09
N MET A 305 -0.12 -9.78 -8.42
CA MET A 305 -0.26 -11.12 -9.05
C MET A 305 0.89 -12.04 -8.63
N LEU A 306 2.13 -11.55 -8.61
CA LEU A 306 3.28 -12.37 -8.22
C LEU A 306 3.22 -12.73 -6.73
N ALA A 307 2.77 -11.81 -5.87
CA ALA A 307 2.56 -12.06 -4.45
C ALA A 307 1.47 -13.11 -4.21
N LEU A 308 0.35 -13.02 -4.92
CA LEU A 308 -0.72 -14.04 -4.87
C LEU A 308 -0.19 -15.40 -5.33
N LEU A 309 0.47 -15.47 -6.49
CA LEU A 309 1.02 -16.72 -7.01
C LEU A 309 2.05 -17.34 -6.06
N ARG A 310 2.91 -16.52 -5.44
CA ARG A 310 3.86 -16.98 -4.41
C ARG A 310 3.17 -17.70 -3.27
N GLU A 311 2.07 -17.15 -2.78
CA GLU A 311 1.33 -17.68 -1.65
C GLU A 311 0.50 -18.92 -2.03
N LEU A 312 -0.16 -18.89 -3.18
CA LEU A 312 -0.89 -20.05 -3.71
C LEU A 312 0.07 -21.23 -3.97
N GLY A 313 1.27 -20.93 -4.49
CA GLY A 313 2.35 -21.92 -4.63
C GLY A 313 2.87 -22.42 -3.28
N ARG A 314 3.00 -21.55 -2.27
CA ARG A 314 3.37 -21.94 -0.89
C ARG A 314 2.37 -22.92 -0.31
N ILE A 315 1.07 -22.61 -0.41
CA ILE A 315 -0.02 -23.46 0.05
C ILE A 315 0.05 -24.82 -0.65
N THR A 316 0.20 -24.83 -1.97
CA THR A 316 0.31 -26.08 -2.74
C THR A 316 1.47 -26.96 -2.28
N LEU A 317 2.63 -26.36 -1.99
CA LEU A 317 3.80 -27.07 -1.46
C LEU A 317 3.54 -27.69 -0.09
N HIS A 318 2.84 -26.96 0.79
CA HIS A 318 2.46 -27.47 2.11
C HIS A 318 1.42 -28.60 2.02
N LEU A 319 0.48 -28.50 1.08
CA LEU A 319 -0.47 -29.57 0.75
C LEU A 319 0.19 -30.74 0.01
N GLN A 320 1.48 -30.64 -0.31
CA GLN A 320 2.26 -31.63 -1.05
C GLN A 320 1.59 -32.12 -2.33
N SER A 321 0.86 -31.23 -3.00
CA SER A 321 0.18 -31.54 -4.25
C SER A 321 1.13 -31.34 -5.41
N ARG A 322 1.22 -32.33 -6.29
CA ARG A 322 2.19 -32.30 -7.41
C ARG A 322 1.82 -31.26 -8.46
N TYR A 323 0.52 -31.09 -8.69
CA TYR A 323 0.02 -30.21 -9.73
C TYR A 323 -0.87 -29.09 -9.17
N ILE A 324 -0.85 -27.95 -9.85
CA ILE A 324 -1.86 -26.89 -9.74
C ILE A 324 -2.59 -26.87 -11.07
N VAL A 325 -3.91 -26.97 -11.07
CA VAL A 325 -4.75 -26.83 -12.27
C VAL A 325 -5.51 -25.51 -12.19
N LEU A 326 -5.65 -24.81 -13.31
CA LEU A 326 -6.34 -23.52 -13.37
C LEU A 326 -6.97 -23.30 -14.74
N ASP A 327 -7.96 -22.41 -14.79
CA ASP A 327 -8.43 -21.78 -16.01
C ASP A 327 -7.70 -20.45 -16.25
N ALA A 328 -7.36 -20.19 -17.50
CA ALA A 328 -6.78 -18.91 -17.92
C ALA A 328 -7.47 -18.38 -19.17
N ILE A 329 -7.93 -17.14 -19.13
CA ILE A 329 -8.28 -16.39 -20.36
C ILE A 329 -7.02 -16.19 -21.22
N ASP A 330 -7.19 -16.06 -22.54
CA ASP A 330 -6.09 -16.05 -23.50
C ASP A 330 -4.99 -15.01 -23.17
N ILE A 331 -5.36 -13.84 -22.61
CA ILE A 331 -4.37 -12.81 -22.23
C ILE A 331 -3.45 -13.24 -21.08
N LEU A 332 -3.89 -14.15 -20.20
CA LEU A 332 -3.10 -14.64 -19.06
C LEU A 332 -2.24 -15.86 -19.42
N VAL A 333 -2.57 -16.58 -20.50
CA VAL A 333 -1.84 -17.78 -20.94
C VAL A 333 -0.33 -17.51 -21.10
N PRO A 334 0.13 -16.45 -21.80
CA PRO A 334 1.57 -16.17 -21.92
C PRO A 334 2.26 -15.85 -20.60
N ILE A 335 1.53 -15.31 -19.61
CA ILE A 335 2.07 -15.02 -18.28
C ILE A 335 2.30 -16.33 -17.53
N TYR A 336 1.29 -17.21 -17.49
CA TYR A 336 1.42 -18.50 -16.81
C TYR A 336 2.43 -19.43 -17.49
N THR A 337 2.49 -19.46 -18.82
CA THR A 337 3.50 -20.24 -19.54
C THR A 337 4.93 -19.81 -19.20
N ARG A 338 5.19 -18.50 -19.07
CA ARG A 338 6.50 -17.99 -18.61
C ARG A 338 6.85 -18.41 -17.18
N LEU A 339 5.85 -18.69 -16.35
CA LEU A 339 6.02 -19.24 -15.00
C LEU A 339 6.09 -20.78 -14.99
N GLY A 340 6.00 -21.40 -16.15
CA GLY A 340 6.14 -22.85 -16.35
C GLY A 340 4.83 -23.64 -16.35
N ALA A 341 3.68 -22.97 -16.48
CA ALA A 341 2.42 -23.66 -16.76
C ALA A 341 2.41 -24.25 -18.17
N GLN A 342 1.63 -25.32 -18.35
CA GLN A 342 1.41 -25.99 -19.62
C GLN A 342 -0.08 -26.06 -19.92
N CYS A 343 -0.47 -25.85 -21.17
CA CYS A 343 -1.86 -25.99 -21.59
C CYS A 343 -2.23 -27.47 -21.68
N LEU A 344 -3.39 -27.83 -21.16
CA LEU A 344 -4.10 -29.03 -21.61
C LEU A 344 -4.76 -28.75 -22.97
N PRO A 345 -5.02 -29.77 -23.80
CA PRO A 345 -5.79 -29.62 -25.03
C PRO A 345 -7.29 -29.45 -24.72
N ILE A 346 -7.61 -28.56 -23.79
CA ILE A 346 -8.97 -28.30 -23.28
C ILE A 346 -9.18 -26.79 -23.29
N SER A 347 -10.21 -26.37 -24.01
CA SER A 347 -10.69 -25.00 -24.04
C SER A 347 -12.19 -25.00 -23.78
N LYS A 348 -12.67 -24.04 -23.00
CA LYS A 348 -14.10 -23.87 -22.69
C LYS A 348 -14.46 -22.39 -22.66
N LYS A 349 -15.73 -22.08 -22.40
CA LYS A 349 -16.23 -20.71 -22.27
C LYS A 349 -16.20 -20.26 -20.81
N HIS A 350 -15.73 -19.05 -20.57
CA HIS A 350 -15.77 -18.43 -19.25
C HIS A 350 -17.23 -18.23 -18.82
N PRO A 351 -17.62 -18.64 -17.61
CA PRO A 351 -19.02 -18.68 -17.18
C PRO A 351 -19.70 -17.31 -17.18
N TYR A 352 -18.93 -16.23 -17.00
CA TYR A 352 -19.47 -14.87 -16.85
C TYR A 352 -19.18 -13.92 -18.02
N SER A 353 -18.34 -14.29 -18.98
CA SER A 353 -17.92 -13.36 -20.04
C SER A 353 -17.95 -13.92 -21.46
N GLY A 354 -18.20 -15.23 -21.63
CA GLY A 354 -18.18 -15.85 -22.96
C GLY A 354 -16.80 -15.88 -23.64
N GLU A 355 -15.76 -15.38 -22.97
CA GLU A 355 -14.38 -15.47 -23.41
C GLU A 355 -13.94 -16.94 -23.45
N THR A 356 -13.03 -17.26 -24.37
CA THR A 356 -12.41 -18.57 -24.39
C THR A 356 -11.38 -18.65 -23.26
N VAL A 357 -11.49 -19.70 -22.44
CA VAL A 357 -10.51 -20.04 -21.40
C VAL A 357 -9.83 -21.35 -21.75
N ARG A 358 -8.55 -21.43 -21.42
CA ARG A 358 -7.75 -22.65 -21.56
C ARG A 358 -7.50 -23.24 -20.19
N VAL A 359 -7.63 -24.56 -20.09
CA VAL A 359 -7.22 -25.27 -18.89
C VAL A 359 -5.71 -25.44 -18.92
N MET A 360 -5.03 -25.00 -17.87
CA MET A 360 -3.59 -25.08 -17.72
C MET A 360 -3.22 -25.80 -16.43
N TYR A 361 -1.99 -26.32 -16.37
CA TYR A 361 -1.45 -26.88 -15.15
C TYR A 361 0.02 -26.51 -14.92
N PHE A 362 0.41 -26.40 -13.65
CA PHE A 362 1.81 -26.34 -13.23
C PHE A 362 2.24 -27.71 -12.68
N ASP A 363 3.33 -28.29 -13.17
CA ASP A 363 4.01 -29.43 -12.52
C ASP A 363 4.98 -28.90 -11.46
N VAL A 364 4.53 -28.80 -10.21
CA VAL A 364 5.30 -28.25 -9.09
C VAL A 364 6.60 -29.04 -8.89
N GLY A 365 6.54 -30.37 -9.05
CA GLY A 365 7.71 -31.24 -8.96
C GLY A 365 8.79 -30.90 -9.99
N ARG A 366 8.38 -30.76 -11.25
CA ARG A 366 9.29 -30.37 -12.34
C ARG A 366 9.83 -28.96 -12.11
N LEU A 367 8.99 -28.03 -11.68
CA LEU A 367 9.38 -26.65 -11.42
C LEU A 367 10.36 -26.54 -10.25
N LEU A 368 10.26 -27.39 -9.23
CA LEU A 368 11.23 -27.45 -8.13
C LEU A 368 12.57 -28.10 -8.50
N SER A 369 12.59 -29.02 -9.46
CA SER A 369 13.76 -29.86 -9.73
C SER A 369 14.56 -29.47 -10.98
N ARG A 370 13.90 -28.98 -12.04
CA ARG A 370 14.53 -28.76 -13.35
C ARG A 370 15.25 -27.43 -13.45
N LEU A 371 16.54 -27.42 -13.74
CA LEU A 371 17.27 -26.21 -14.09
C LEU A 371 17.07 -25.91 -15.59
N ASP A 372 16.47 -24.78 -15.92
CA ASP A 372 16.27 -24.32 -17.30
C ASP A 372 16.49 -22.81 -17.40
N TRP A 373 16.36 -22.27 -18.61
CA TRP A 373 16.61 -20.85 -18.88
C TRP A 373 15.59 -19.90 -18.22
N HIS A 374 14.44 -20.40 -17.78
CA HIS A 374 13.44 -19.62 -17.03
C HIS A 374 13.76 -19.55 -15.53
N LEU A 375 14.79 -20.25 -15.07
CA LEU A 375 15.17 -20.34 -13.65
C LEU A 375 15.29 -18.98 -12.95
N PRO A 376 15.90 -17.91 -13.53
CA PRO A 376 16.00 -16.62 -12.85
C PRO A 376 14.63 -16.00 -12.58
N GLN A 377 13.74 -15.97 -13.57
CA GLN A 377 12.38 -15.44 -13.43
C GLN A 377 11.58 -16.27 -12.42
N TRP A 378 11.71 -17.58 -12.48
CA TRP A 378 11.01 -18.48 -11.57
C TRP A 378 11.50 -18.34 -10.12
N LEU A 379 12.82 -18.20 -9.90
CA LEU A 379 13.40 -17.95 -8.58
C LEU A 379 13.06 -16.54 -8.06
N PHE A 380 12.93 -15.55 -8.93
CA PHE A 380 12.44 -14.23 -8.54
C PHE A 380 11.02 -14.32 -7.95
N VAL A 381 10.15 -15.14 -8.53
CA VAL A 381 8.81 -15.37 -8.01
C VAL A 381 8.86 -16.32 -6.80
N PHE A 382 9.23 -17.58 -6.96
CA PHE A 382 9.04 -18.62 -5.94
C PHE A 382 10.25 -18.88 -5.03
N GLY A 383 11.40 -18.25 -5.27
CA GLY A 383 12.61 -18.43 -4.47
C GLY A 383 12.41 -18.20 -2.97
N PRO A 384 11.78 -17.09 -2.53
CA PRO A 384 11.46 -16.85 -1.12
C PRO A 384 10.62 -17.99 -0.52
N THR A 385 9.58 -18.43 -1.23
CA THR A 385 8.69 -19.53 -0.84
C THR A 385 9.46 -20.83 -0.63
N ILE A 386 10.37 -21.18 -1.54
CA ILE A 386 11.15 -22.43 -1.48
C ILE A 386 12.18 -22.37 -0.35
N GLY A 387 12.88 -21.25 -0.21
CA GLY A 387 13.91 -21.08 0.80
C GLY A 387 13.36 -21.21 2.23
N HIS A 388 12.10 -20.81 2.42
CA HIS A 388 11.36 -20.91 3.68
C HIS A 388 10.68 -22.27 3.86
N SER A 389 9.88 -22.72 2.89
CA SER A 389 8.92 -23.83 3.07
C SER A 389 9.50 -25.22 2.76
N VAL A 390 10.61 -25.29 2.01
CA VAL A 390 11.27 -26.58 1.71
C VAL A 390 12.38 -26.83 2.72
N HIS A 391 12.11 -27.68 3.71
CA HIS A 391 13.10 -28.08 4.72
C HIS A 391 14.09 -29.11 4.16
N ARG A 392 15.38 -28.97 4.50
CA ARG A 392 16.45 -29.83 3.97
C ARG A 392 16.19 -31.32 4.26
N GLN A 393 15.65 -31.62 5.43
CA GLN A 393 15.32 -32.98 5.87
C GLN A 393 14.18 -33.61 5.06
N HIS A 394 13.24 -32.80 4.56
CA HIS A 394 12.06 -33.29 3.82
C HIS A 394 12.29 -33.39 2.31
N ILE A 395 13.46 -32.98 1.79
CA ILE A 395 13.69 -32.95 0.33
C ILE A 395 13.56 -34.34 -0.30
N SER A 396 14.09 -35.39 0.32
CA SER A 396 14.03 -36.74 -0.23
C SER A 396 12.58 -37.25 -0.31
N GLN A 397 11.78 -36.99 0.72
CA GLN A 397 10.36 -37.32 0.75
C GLN A 397 9.58 -36.55 -0.32
N LEU A 398 9.78 -35.23 -0.40
CA LEU A 398 9.13 -34.38 -1.41
C LEU A 398 9.49 -34.81 -2.83
N ALA A 399 10.76 -35.15 -3.07
CA ALA A 399 11.24 -35.65 -4.36
C ALA A 399 10.57 -36.97 -4.76
N ALA A 400 10.42 -37.91 -3.81
CA ALA A 400 9.73 -39.17 -4.03
C ALA A 400 8.24 -38.94 -4.36
N GLN A 401 7.55 -38.11 -3.58
CA GLN A 401 6.15 -37.78 -3.77
C GLN A 401 5.89 -37.11 -5.13
N PHE A 402 6.75 -36.20 -5.53
CA PHE A 402 6.65 -35.53 -6.83
C PHE A 402 7.27 -36.31 -7.99
N ARG A 403 7.87 -37.47 -7.72
CA ARG A 403 8.55 -38.32 -8.71
C ARG A 403 9.62 -37.57 -9.50
N VAL A 404 10.47 -36.83 -8.79
CA VAL A 404 11.56 -36.02 -9.37
C VAL A 404 12.89 -36.22 -8.62
N SER A 405 13.98 -35.68 -9.17
CA SER A 405 15.30 -35.77 -8.55
C SER A 405 15.43 -34.86 -7.32
N ALA A 406 15.81 -35.45 -6.18
CA ALA A 406 16.15 -34.72 -4.95
C ALA A 406 17.35 -33.77 -5.15
N THR A 407 18.29 -34.11 -6.03
CA THR A 407 19.47 -33.28 -6.32
C THR A 407 19.08 -31.95 -6.95
N GLY A 408 18.15 -31.96 -7.90
CA GLY A 408 17.63 -30.74 -8.53
C GLY A 408 16.99 -29.78 -7.52
N ILE A 409 16.17 -30.33 -6.61
CA ILE A 409 15.54 -29.56 -5.53
C ILE A 409 16.60 -28.95 -4.59
N ARG A 410 17.64 -29.71 -4.22
CA ARG A 410 18.74 -29.22 -3.37
C ARG A 410 19.46 -28.05 -4.02
N VAL A 411 19.79 -28.16 -5.30
CA VAL A 411 20.50 -27.11 -6.06
C VAL A 411 19.64 -25.85 -6.15
N LYS A 412 18.39 -25.95 -6.60
CA LYS A 412 17.48 -24.79 -6.69
C LYS A 412 17.30 -24.09 -5.35
N ARG A 413 17.10 -24.86 -4.27
CA ARG A 413 16.99 -24.31 -2.92
C ARG A 413 18.27 -23.58 -2.48
N GLY A 414 19.44 -24.11 -2.84
CA GLY A 414 20.73 -23.46 -2.61
C GLY A 414 20.80 -22.09 -3.29
N ILE A 415 20.44 -22.03 -4.58
CA ILE A 415 20.40 -20.78 -5.37
C ILE A 415 19.37 -19.81 -4.78
N ALA A 416 18.17 -20.27 -4.45
CA ALA A 416 17.12 -19.45 -3.85
C ALA A 416 17.58 -18.78 -2.53
N ARG A 417 18.31 -19.51 -1.69
CA ARG A 417 18.87 -18.97 -0.44
C ARG A 417 19.99 -17.97 -0.68
N ALA A 418 20.84 -18.22 -1.67
CA ALA A 418 21.89 -17.27 -2.05
C ALA A 418 21.29 -15.97 -2.59
N LEU A 419 20.27 -16.06 -3.46
CA LEU A 419 19.54 -14.90 -3.98
C LEU A 419 18.86 -14.12 -2.87
N LYS A 420 18.20 -14.80 -1.91
CA LYS A 420 17.61 -14.15 -0.74
C LYS A 420 18.65 -13.31 0.01
N LYS A 421 19.83 -13.88 0.30
CA LYS A 421 20.91 -13.14 0.99
C LYS A 421 21.42 -11.93 0.22
N LEU A 422 21.43 -11.98 -1.12
CA LEU A 422 21.88 -10.87 -1.97
C LEU A 422 20.83 -9.76 -2.09
N MET A 423 19.54 -10.11 -2.01
CA MET A 423 18.43 -9.17 -2.18
C MET A 423 17.98 -8.48 -0.89
N GLY A 424 18.51 -8.89 0.26
CA GLY A 424 18.12 -8.40 1.60
C GLY A 424 16.89 -9.14 2.12
#